data_AF-A0A4D4J814-F1
#
_entry.id   AF-A0A4D4J814-F1
#
_cell.length_a   1.000
_cell.length_b   1.000
_cell.length_c   1.000
_cell.angle_alpha   90.00
_cell.angle_beta   90.00
_cell.angle_gamma   90.00
#
_symmetry.space_group_name_H-M   'P 1'
#
loop_
_entity.id
_entity.type
_entity.pdbx_description
1 polymer ?
#
loop_
_entity_poly.entity_id
_entity_poly.type
_entity_poly.pdbx_seq_one_letter_code
_entity_poly.pdbx_strand_id
1 'polypeptide(L)' 'MIKRGEYADAGIPYYWIIDLDPPVSLIAHHLAGEFGYADDGEHTGTHTARDPWPLTIDLAGLLP' A
#
# COMPACT_ATOMS: atom_id res chain seq x y z
N MET A 1 -10.75 6.52 6.85
CA MET A 1 -9.76 7.44 7.46
C MET A 1 -9.25 6.98 8.82
N ILE A 2 -10.03 6.29 9.66
CA ILE A 2 -9.61 5.95 11.04
C ILE A 2 -8.39 4.99 11.09
N LYS A 3 -8.47 3.84 10.41
CA LYS A 3 -7.42 2.79 10.48
C LYS A 3 -6.01 3.26 10.09
N ARG A 4 -5.89 4.15 9.10
CA ARG A 4 -4.58 4.65 8.64
C ARG A 4 -3.85 5.41 9.74
N GLY A 5 -4.56 6.21 10.54
CA GLY A 5 -3.98 6.91 11.68
C GLY A 5 -3.59 5.93 12.79
N GLU A 6 -4.49 5.00 13.14
CA GLU A 6 -4.23 3.99 14.17
C GLU A 6 -2.99 3.13 13.86
N TYR A 7 -2.79 2.76 12.60
CA TYR A 7 -1.62 1.98 12.17
C TYR A 7 -0.32 2.79 12.19
N ALA A 8 -0.40 4.08 11.86
CA ALA A 8 0.74 4.99 11.96
C ALA A 8 1.15 5.19 13.44
N ASP A 9 0.18 5.44 14.31
CA ASP A 9 0.38 5.58 15.76
C ASP A 9 0.93 4.29 16.38
N ALA A 10 0.54 3.13 15.85
CA ALA A 10 1.07 1.82 16.25
C ALA A 10 2.46 1.51 15.66
N GLY A 11 3.01 2.37 14.81
CA GLY A 11 4.36 2.22 14.24
C GLY A 11 4.48 1.14 13.17
N ILE A 12 3.40 0.78 12.48
CA ILE A 12 3.47 -0.22 11.40
C ILE A 12 4.23 0.38 10.21
N PRO A 13 5.36 -0.20 9.78
CA PRO A 13 6.27 0.46 8.83
C PRO A 13 5.73 0.53 7.41
N TYR A 14 4.94 -0.47 6.97
CA TYR A 14 4.35 -0.55 5.63
C TYR A 14 2.89 -0.96 5.72
N TYR A 15 2.04 -0.27 4.97
CA TYR A 15 0.60 -0.48 4.97
C TYR A 15 0.05 -0.23 3.57
N TRP A 16 -0.59 -1.22 2.96
CA TRP A 16 -1.11 -1.10 1.59
C TRP A 16 -2.63 -1.11 1.60
N ILE A 17 -3.22 -0.27 0.75
CA ILE A 17 -4.64 -0.28 0.44
C ILE A 17 -4.77 -0.78 -0.99
N ILE A 18 -5.60 -1.81 -1.17
CA ILE A 18 -5.90 -2.38 -2.49
C ILE A 18 -7.39 -2.15 -2.76
N ASP A 19 -7.69 -1.46 -3.85
CA ASP A 19 -9.03 -1.38 -4.40
C ASP A 19 -9.21 -2.50 -5.42
N LEU A 20 -10.24 -3.33 -5.24
CA LEU A 20 -10.49 -4.50 -6.08
C LEU A 20 -11.46 -4.21 -7.24
N ASP A 21 -12.03 -2.99 -7.31
CA ASP A 21 -12.84 -2.59 -8.46
C ASP A 21 -11.95 -2.45 -9.71
N PRO A 22 -12.32 -3.05 -10.87
CA PRO A 22 -11.49 -2.95 -12.06
C PRO A 22 -11.34 -1.51 -12.58
N PRO A 23 -10.12 -1.02 -12.86
CA PRO A 23 -8.85 -1.74 -12.71
C PRO A 23 -8.40 -1.82 -11.25
N VAL A 24 -8.02 -3.03 -10.79
CA VAL A 24 -7.47 -3.23 -9.44
C VAL A 24 -6.30 -2.26 -9.23
N SER A 25 -6.37 -1.50 -8.14
CA SER A 25 -5.39 -0.46 -7.82
C SER A 25 -4.79 -0.66 -6.44
N LEU A 26 -3.58 -0.14 -6.24
CA LEU A 26 -2.84 -0.23 -4.99
C LEU A 26 -2.24 1.13 -4.63
N ILE A 27 -2.40 1.53 -3.36
CA ILE A 27 -1.65 2.64 -2.76
C ILE A 27 -0.71 2.06 -1.71
N ALA A 28 0.60 2.27 -1.90
CA ALA A 28 1.64 1.74 -1.03
C ALA A 28 2.08 2.78 0.00
N HIS A 29 1.60 2.66 1.24
CA HIS A 29 2.08 3.54 2.31
C HIS A 29 3.32 2.99 3.01
N HIS A 30 4.23 3.89 3.37
CA HIS A 30 5.34 3.66 4.29
C HIS A 30 5.34 4.74 5.39
N LEU A 31 5.74 4.36 6.60
CA LEU A 31 5.75 5.27 7.74
C LEU A 31 6.88 6.30 7.57
N ALA A 32 6.53 7.58 7.58
CA ALA A 32 7.40 8.73 7.36
C ALA A 32 7.58 9.58 8.63
N GLY A 33 7.83 8.90 9.76
CA GLY A 33 8.06 9.54 11.06
C GLY A 33 6.84 10.29 11.58
N GLU A 34 7.05 11.50 12.10
CA GLU A 34 6.01 12.32 12.76
C GLU A 34 4.87 12.75 11.82
N PHE A 35 5.05 12.64 10.51
CA PHE A 35 4.02 12.97 9.51
C PHE A 35 3.04 11.81 9.22
N GLY A 36 3.22 10.66 9.87
CA GLY A 36 2.43 9.46 9.64
C GLY A 36 2.84 8.77 8.34
N TYR A 37 1.87 8.31 7.54
CA TYR A 37 2.14 7.58 6.30
C TYR A 37 2.36 8.51 5.10
N ALA A 38 3.33 8.16 4.25
CA ALA A 38 3.53 8.71 2.92
C ALA A 38 3.33 7.62 1.85
N ASP A 39 2.91 8.01 0.64
CA ASP A 39 2.76 7.16 -0.55
C ASP A 39 3.24 7.89 -1.80
N ASP A 40 3.43 7.14 -2.88
CA ASP A 40 3.82 7.62 -4.22
C ASP A 40 2.64 7.65 -5.21
N GLY A 41 1.40 7.55 -4.70
CA GLY A 41 0.19 7.54 -5.48
C GLY A 41 -0.36 6.14 -5.78
N GLU A 42 -1.31 6.11 -6.71
CA GLU A 42 -2.03 4.91 -7.10
C GLU A 42 -1.31 4.16 -8.23
N HIS A 43 -1.18 2.84 -8.06
CA HIS A 43 -0.58 1.92 -9.03
C HIS A 43 -1.63 0.96 -9.58
N THR A 44 -1.55 0.64 -10.87
CA THR A 44 -2.38 -0.38 -11.55
C THR A 44 -1.50 -1.36 -12.33
N GLY A 45 -2.03 -2.52 -12.70
CA GLY A 45 -1.28 -3.55 -13.42
C GLY A 45 -0.31 -4.31 -12.52
N THR A 46 1.00 -4.07 -12.64
CA THR A 46 2.02 -4.74 -11.81
C THR A 46 2.64 -3.76 -10.83
N HIS A 47 2.56 -4.07 -9.53
CA HIS A 47 3.25 -3.33 -8.48
C HIS A 47 4.53 -4.06 -8.06
N THR A 48 5.66 -3.34 -7.97
CA THR A 48 6.92 -3.87 -7.45
C THR A 48 7.38 -3.03 -6.27
N ALA A 49 7.60 -3.69 -5.14
CA ALA A 49 8.14 -3.09 -3.93
C ALA A 49 9.52 -3.67 -3.63
N ARG A 50 10.41 -2.86 -3.03
CA ARG A 50 11.72 -3.31 -2.51
C ARG A 50 11.69 -3.58 -1.02
N ASP A 51 10.80 -2.88 -0.32
CA ASP A 51 10.59 -2.96 1.11
C ASP A 51 9.12 -3.34 1.38
N PRO A 52 8.81 -4.02 2.50
CA PRO A 52 9.74 -4.53 3.52
C PRO A 52 10.64 -5.69 3.03
N TRP A 53 10.35 -6.25 1.86
CA TRP A 53 11.21 -7.15 1.11
C TRP A 53 10.86 -7.03 -0.38
N PRO A 54 11.76 -7.45 -1.29
CA PRO A 54 11.46 -7.46 -2.72
C PRO A 54 10.23 -8.32 -3.03
N LEU A 55 9.21 -7.71 -3.63
CA LEU A 55 7.97 -8.37 -4.00
C LEU A 55 7.42 -7.76 -5.29
N THR A 56 6.88 -8.60 -6.16
CA THR A 56 6.12 -8.19 -7.34
C THR A 56 4.74 -8.81 -7.27
N ILE A 57 3.70 -8.00 -7.46
CA ILE A 57 2.31 -8.42 -7.47
C ILE A 57 1.68 -8.05 -8.82
N ASP A 58 1.07 -9.03 -9.47
CA ASP A 58 0.10 -8.79 -10.54
C ASP A 58 -1.26 -8.48 -9.90
N LEU A 59 -1.70 -7.23 -10.01
CA LEU A 59 -2.94 -6.76 -9.38
C LEU A 59 -4.17 -7.38 -10.03
N ALA A 60 -4.12 -7.67 -11.33
CA ALA A 60 -5.23 -8.37 -12.00
C ALA A 60 -5.38 -9.81 -11.48
N GLY A 61 -4.28 -10.43 -11.07
CA GLY A 61 -4.25 -11.77 -10.47
C GLY A 61 -4.82 -11.88 -9.06
N LEU A 62 -5.28 -10.76 -8.46
CA LEU A 62 -5.95 -10.76 -7.16
C LEU A 62 -7.46 -11.05 -7.25
N LEU A 63 -8.03 -10.98 -8.47
CA LEU A 63 -9.41 -11.34 -8.74
C LEU A 63 -9.57 -12.86 -8.96
N PRO A 64 -10.73 -13.44 -8.66
CA PRO A 64 -10.99 -14.89 -8.77
C PRO A 64 -11.06 -15.42 -10.22
#